data_AF-A0A8B8D456-F1
#
_entry.id   AF-A0A8B8D456-F1
#
_cell.length_a   1.000
_cell.length_b   1.000
_cell.length_c   1.000
_cell.angle_alpha   90.00
_cell.angle_beta   90.00
_cell.angle_gamma   90.00
#
_symmetry.space_group_name_H-M   'P 1'
#
loop_
_entity.id
_entity.type
_entity.pdbx_description
1 polymer ?
#
loop_
_entity_poly.entity_id
_entity_poly.type
_entity_poly.pdbx_seq_one_letter_code
_entity_poly.pdbx_strand_id
1 'polypeptide(L)'
;MSRRPKPGNSTAAARMANHDLMDNPPYLGAGGATNVELEDDLSGNMLETCIDDTVSLSDPKEGSKHEKKGSTAMIADQRKGVVIKDKGEQHRPRKLKQRKNKPEFDVAKEFKKCKEEDATRLDLSKSQITVIPNTVKDLSQLQEFYLYGNKLVTLPPEIGALTNLTKLGLSENSLTTLPDTLQNLKNLRVLDLRHNRLNEIPEVVYNLRSLTTLFLRFNRIKHVDEAIRNLTKLTIFSLRENKISKLPQGIGQLVNLLTFDISHNHLEHLPEEIGNCVMLNSLDLQHNELLDIPESIGNLKSLSRLGLRYNRLTSIPKSLANCVIMEEFNVEGNNIGQLPEGLLSSLTGLRYITLSRNAFQSYPSGGPAQFCSVYNLNMEHNQINKIPLGIFSRASSLTKLNMKDNQLTFLPLDIGSWSNMTELNLGTNQLTRVPEDIQNLEKLEVLILSNNLLKRLPPSIGNLKKLRVLDLEENKLESLPQEIGQLQELTRLVVQSNQLTSLPRAIGCLSKLEYLGAGENNLTSLPAEIGTLENLESLYINDNQDLHSLPYELVLCSNLQIMSIENCPLSQIPPEIVAKGPSLVIQYLRIQSPFCQL
;
A
#
# COMPACT_ATOMS: atom_id res chain seq x y z
N MET A 1 -39.51 -44.75 42.01
CA MET A 1 -40.45 -43.74 41.48
C MET A 1 -39.72 -43.04 40.33
N SER A 2 -40.10 -43.19 39.05
CA SER A 2 -41.29 -42.67 38.33
C SER A 2 -41.29 -41.13 38.23
N ARG A 3 -41.28 -40.47 37.05
CA ARG A 3 -41.40 -40.88 35.63
C ARG A 3 -40.69 -39.85 34.71
N ARG A 4 -40.45 -40.18 33.42
CA ARG A 4 -40.19 -39.19 32.34
C ARG A 4 -41.52 -38.49 31.93
N PRO A 5 -41.48 -37.33 31.25
CA PRO A 5 -41.51 -37.35 29.78
C PRO A 5 -40.45 -36.47 29.07
N LYS A 6 -40.19 -36.83 27.81
CA LYS A 6 -39.73 -35.99 26.67
C LYS A 6 -40.89 -35.97 25.63
N PRO A 7 -40.87 -35.27 24.47
CA PRO A 7 -39.84 -34.38 23.92
C PRO A 7 -40.39 -33.00 23.45
N GLY A 8 -39.50 -32.17 22.91
CA GLY A 8 -39.83 -31.08 21.96
C GLY A 8 -38.69 -30.96 20.95
N ASN A 9 -38.99 -31.04 19.65
CA ASN A 9 -37.99 -31.09 18.59
C ASN A 9 -37.79 -29.73 17.91
N SER A 10 -36.53 -29.35 17.69
CA SER A 10 -36.06 -29.03 16.33
C SER A 10 -34.54 -29.13 16.27
N THR A 11 -34.03 -29.93 15.33
CA THR A 11 -32.61 -30.01 14.96
C THR A 11 -32.52 -30.02 13.44
N ALA A 12 -31.65 -29.19 12.85
CA ALA A 12 -30.88 -29.48 11.64
C ALA A 12 -30.04 -28.26 11.25
N ALA A 13 -28.78 -28.49 10.90
CA ALA A 13 -27.97 -27.51 10.16
C ALA A 13 -28.04 -27.84 8.66
N ALA A 14 -28.19 -26.81 7.84
CA ALA A 14 -28.07 -26.84 6.38
C ALA A 14 -27.98 -25.38 5.87
N ARG A 15 -27.25 -25.02 4.82
CA ARG A 15 -26.09 -25.63 4.14
C ARG A 15 -25.50 -24.51 3.24
N MET A 16 -24.30 -24.67 2.71
CA MET A 16 -23.71 -23.69 1.78
C MET A 16 -24.57 -23.47 0.53
N ALA A 17 -24.62 -22.22 0.06
CA ALA A 17 -24.92 -21.89 -1.33
C ALA A 17 -23.98 -20.75 -1.74
N ASN A 18 -22.86 -21.09 -2.40
CA ASN A 18 -22.15 -20.10 -3.21
C ASN A 18 -23.06 -19.74 -4.38
N HIS A 19 -23.14 -18.46 -4.72
CA HIS A 19 -23.56 -18.07 -6.06
C HIS A 19 -22.71 -16.89 -6.53
N ASP A 20 -21.71 -17.19 -7.36
CA ASP A 20 -21.05 -16.16 -8.14
C ASP A 20 -22.06 -15.56 -9.11
N LEU A 21 -22.25 -14.24 -9.03
CA LEU A 21 -22.77 -13.40 -10.10
C LEU A 21 -21.97 -12.10 -10.08
N MET A 22 -21.05 -11.98 -11.04
CA MET A 22 -20.55 -10.66 -11.43
C MET A 22 -21.65 -9.95 -12.21
N ASP A 23 -21.86 -8.66 -11.94
CA ASP A 23 -22.09 -7.67 -13.00
C ASP A 23 -21.68 -6.27 -12.50
N ASN A 24 -20.71 -5.66 -13.19
CA ASN A 24 -20.36 -4.24 -13.07
C ASN A 24 -21.23 -3.46 -14.06
N PRO A 25 -21.70 -2.25 -13.72
CA PRO A 25 -21.15 -1.05 -14.38
C PRO A 25 -21.17 0.20 -13.46
N PRO A 26 -20.80 1.42 -13.94
CA PRO A 26 -19.41 1.77 -14.19
C PRO A 26 -19.03 3.11 -13.51
N TYR A 27 -18.09 3.10 -12.55
CA TYR A 27 -17.55 4.34 -12.00
C TYR A 27 -16.65 5.05 -13.03
N LEU A 28 -17.17 6.16 -13.60
CA LEU A 28 -16.36 7.18 -14.28
C LEU A 28 -15.87 8.19 -13.23
N GLY A 29 -14.56 8.44 -13.20
CA GLY A 29 -13.92 9.13 -12.09
C GLY A 29 -13.69 10.63 -12.30
N ALA A 30 -13.98 11.39 -11.24
CA ALA A 30 -13.32 12.64 -10.85
C ALA A 30 -13.27 12.67 -9.30
N GLY A 31 -12.29 13.31 -8.65
CA GLY A 31 -11.14 13.99 -9.24
C GLY A 31 -10.16 14.66 -8.26
N GLY A 32 -9.65 13.95 -7.25
CA GLY A 32 -8.40 14.34 -6.56
C GLY A 32 -8.47 14.65 -5.06
N ALA A 33 -8.08 13.68 -4.23
CA ALA A 33 -7.62 13.91 -2.84
C ALA A 33 -6.72 12.73 -2.39
N THR A 34 -5.47 12.75 -2.85
CA THR A 34 -4.31 11.93 -2.43
C THR A 34 -4.49 11.01 -1.21
N ASN A 35 -4.79 9.73 -1.46
CA ASN A 35 -4.23 8.63 -0.66
C ASN A 35 -3.02 8.09 -1.42
N VAL A 36 -1.84 8.14 -0.81
CA VAL A 36 -0.63 7.52 -1.36
C VAL A 36 -0.47 6.15 -0.69
N GLU A 37 -0.61 5.09 -1.47
CA GLU A 37 -0.17 3.77 -1.04
C GLU A 37 1.36 3.80 -0.90
N LEU A 38 1.85 3.65 0.33
CA LEU A 38 3.29 3.62 0.61
C LEU A 38 3.86 2.25 0.21
N GLU A 39 4.24 2.13 -1.06
CA GLU A 39 5.37 1.30 -1.44
C GLU A 39 6.62 1.87 -0.75
N ASP A 40 7.10 1.19 0.29
CA ASP A 40 8.34 1.56 1.00
C ASP A 40 9.57 1.28 0.12
N ASP A 41 9.79 2.12 -0.88
CA ASP A 41 11.04 2.14 -1.64
C ASP A 41 12.09 2.96 -0.87
N LEU A 42 13.33 2.45 -0.86
CA LEU A 42 14.38 2.88 0.07
C LEU A 42 14.98 4.25 -0.26
N SER A 43 14.20 5.32 -0.08
CA SER A 43 14.67 6.71 -0.14
C SER A 43 14.97 7.24 1.28
N GLY A 44 16.24 7.57 1.52
CA GLY A 44 16.76 8.04 2.80
C GLY A 44 18.15 8.64 2.60
N ASN A 45 18.26 9.96 2.74
CA ASN A 45 19.39 10.75 2.23
C ASN A 45 20.78 10.30 2.74
N MET A 46 21.56 9.65 1.86
CA MET A 46 23.03 9.69 1.88
C MET A 46 23.63 9.69 0.47
N LEU A 47 23.86 10.89 -0.07
CA LEU A 47 24.92 11.24 -1.03
C LEU A 47 25.21 10.23 -2.17
N GLU A 48 24.30 10.12 -3.14
CA GLU A 48 24.73 9.85 -4.52
C GLU A 48 25.15 11.18 -5.18
N THR A 49 26.35 11.21 -5.75
CA THR A 49 26.92 12.38 -6.44
C THR A 49 27.40 12.01 -7.84
N CYS A 50 27.28 13.00 -8.75
CA CYS A 50 27.64 12.97 -10.18
C CYS A 50 26.60 12.28 -11.11
N ILE A 51 25.86 13.01 -11.96
CA ILE A 51 26.28 13.77 -13.19
C ILE A 51 26.51 12.81 -14.37
N ASP A 52 25.95 12.95 -15.59
CA ASP A 52 24.84 13.76 -16.17
C ASP A 52 24.40 13.03 -17.50
N ASP A 53 23.57 13.48 -18.46
CA ASP A 53 23.04 14.80 -18.87
C ASP A 53 21.68 14.67 -19.61
N THR A 54 21.12 15.82 -19.96
CA THR A 54 19.94 16.17 -20.78
C THR A 54 20.18 15.97 -22.31
N VAL A 55 19.30 16.29 -23.28
CA VAL A 55 18.81 17.62 -23.74
C VAL A 55 17.60 17.49 -24.74
N SER A 56 16.62 18.40 -24.62
CA SER A 56 15.61 18.94 -25.58
C SER A 56 14.69 18.06 -26.50
N LEU A 57 13.38 18.13 -26.22
CA LEU A 57 12.29 18.71 -27.05
C LEU A 57 12.28 18.61 -28.60
N SER A 58 11.15 18.14 -29.15
CA SER A 58 10.29 18.92 -30.09
C SER A 58 8.99 18.19 -30.48
N ASP A 59 7.85 18.91 -30.51
CA ASP A 59 6.56 18.41 -31.02
C ASP A 59 6.55 18.29 -32.56
N PRO A 60 5.61 17.51 -33.15
CA PRO A 60 4.43 18.21 -33.69
C PRO A 60 3.09 17.45 -33.69
N LYS A 61 2.05 18.12 -33.20
CA LYS A 61 0.68 18.20 -33.78
C LYS A 61 0.03 16.90 -34.28
N GLU A 62 -0.88 16.32 -33.49
CA GLU A 62 -1.97 15.48 -34.03
C GLU A 62 -3.18 16.32 -34.47
N GLY A 63 -3.95 15.82 -35.44
CA GLY A 63 -5.04 16.56 -36.07
C GLY A 63 -6.07 15.70 -36.81
N SER A 64 -6.92 15.00 -36.05
CA SER A 64 -8.21 14.40 -36.48
C SER A 64 -8.20 13.31 -37.57
N LYS A 65 -8.78 12.12 -37.25
CA LYS A 65 -10.11 11.67 -37.72
C LYS A 65 -10.35 10.16 -37.45
N HIS A 66 -11.63 9.83 -37.22
CA HIS A 66 -12.41 8.59 -37.51
C HIS A 66 -11.69 7.21 -37.65
N GLU A 67 -12.24 6.07 -37.21
CA GLU A 67 -13.66 5.77 -36.93
C GLU A 67 -13.89 4.57 -35.97
N LYS A 68 -15.16 4.19 -35.75
CA LYS A 68 -15.63 3.19 -34.76
C LYS A 68 -15.61 1.73 -35.26
N LYS A 69 -15.77 0.81 -34.29
CA LYS A 69 -16.07 -0.65 -34.35
C LYS A 69 -14.82 -1.55 -34.40
N GLY A 70 -14.75 -2.68 -33.70
CA GLY A 70 -15.69 -3.24 -32.72
C GLY A 70 -15.40 -4.72 -32.40
N SER A 71 -15.45 -5.07 -31.11
CA SER A 71 -16.07 -6.27 -30.51
C SER A 71 -16.43 -7.49 -31.40
N THR A 72 -16.19 -8.76 -31.02
CA THR A 72 -15.57 -9.36 -29.82
C THR A 72 -15.27 -10.86 -30.05
N ALA A 73 -14.51 -11.47 -29.13
CA ALA A 73 -14.54 -12.88 -28.69
C ALA A 73 -14.72 -14.05 -29.70
N MET A 74 -13.79 -15.00 -29.65
CA MET A 74 -14.02 -16.37 -30.15
C MET A 74 -14.65 -17.26 -29.06
N ILE A 75 -15.64 -18.07 -29.45
CA ILE A 75 -15.93 -19.35 -28.79
C ILE A 75 -15.90 -20.42 -29.89
N ALA A 76 -15.24 -21.55 -29.63
CA ALA A 76 -15.13 -22.65 -30.58
C ALA A 76 -16.15 -23.75 -30.24
N ASP A 77 -16.90 -24.21 -31.25
CA ASP A 77 -17.81 -25.36 -31.12
C ASP A 77 -17.46 -26.49 -32.10
N GLN A 78 -17.93 -27.69 -31.81
CA GLN A 78 -17.39 -28.96 -32.28
C GLN A 78 -17.93 -29.37 -33.66
N ARG A 79 -17.02 -29.65 -34.60
CA ARG A 79 -17.39 -30.29 -35.88
C ARG A 79 -17.43 -31.81 -35.77
N LYS A 80 -18.63 -32.39 -35.83
CA LYS A 80 -18.84 -33.73 -36.42
C LYS A 80 -18.80 -33.59 -37.95
N GLY A 81 -18.14 -34.51 -38.65
CA GLY A 81 -17.88 -34.41 -40.09
C GLY A 81 -18.57 -35.48 -40.95
N VAL A 82 -18.63 -35.25 -42.26
CA VAL A 82 -19.07 -36.25 -43.27
C VAL A 82 -18.19 -36.19 -44.53
N VAL A 83 -17.40 -37.26 -44.70
CA VAL A 83 -17.09 -38.01 -45.95
C VAL A 83 -17.05 -37.27 -47.31
N ILE A 84 -15.81 -37.06 -47.79
CA ILE A 84 -15.26 -37.41 -49.12
C ILE A 84 -16.05 -37.09 -50.40
N LYS A 85 -15.44 -36.28 -51.29
CA LYS A 85 -15.08 -36.73 -52.65
C LYS A 85 -13.85 -36.01 -53.23
N ASP A 86 -13.09 -36.74 -54.03
CA ASP A 86 -11.76 -36.38 -54.54
C ASP A 86 -11.79 -36.03 -56.04
N LYS A 87 -10.92 -35.09 -56.43
CA LYS A 87 -10.18 -35.01 -57.71
C LYS A 87 -9.25 -33.80 -57.66
N GLY A 88 -7.96 -34.03 -57.41
CA GLY A 88 -6.94 -32.98 -57.32
C GLY A 88 -6.30 -32.59 -58.65
N GLU A 89 -5.52 -31.50 -58.61
CA GLU A 89 -4.55 -31.15 -59.65
C GLU A 89 -3.29 -30.52 -59.00
N GLN A 90 -2.11 -30.70 -59.61
CA GLN A 90 -0.84 -30.46 -58.93
C GLN A 90 -0.32 -29.03 -59.09
N HIS A 91 -0.13 -28.29 -57.99
CA HIS A 91 0.62 -27.04 -57.98
C HIS A 91 1.71 -27.00 -56.89
N ARG A 92 2.92 -26.61 -57.31
CA ARG A 92 4.14 -26.54 -56.49
C ARG A 92 4.00 -25.46 -55.40
N PRO A 93 4.43 -25.69 -54.15
CA PRO A 93 4.43 -24.65 -53.13
C PRO A 93 5.39 -23.51 -53.50
N ARG A 94 4.89 -22.28 -53.53
CA ARG A 94 5.73 -21.07 -53.66
C ARG A 94 6.54 -20.88 -52.38
N LYS A 95 7.83 -20.56 -52.52
CA LYS A 95 8.76 -20.33 -51.40
C LYS A 95 8.21 -19.24 -50.47
N LEU A 96 8.05 -19.55 -49.18
CA LEU A 96 7.88 -18.56 -48.13
C LEU A 96 9.11 -17.65 -48.11
N LYS A 97 8.91 -16.33 -48.22
CA LYS A 97 10.00 -15.36 -48.08
C LYS A 97 10.44 -15.34 -46.62
N GLN A 98 11.71 -15.64 -46.37
CA GLN A 98 12.32 -15.49 -45.04
C GLN A 98 12.13 -14.05 -44.55
N ARG A 99 11.75 -13.88 -43.27
CA ARG A 99 11.91 -12.59 -42.58
C ARG A 99 13.40 -12.25 -42.61
N LYS A 100 13.75 -11.04 -43.07
CA LYS A 100 15.13 -10.55 -42.97
C LYS A 100 15.48 -10.43 -41.48
N ASN A 101 16.61 -11.00 -41.07
CA ASN A 101 17.14 -10.82 -39.72
C ASN A 101 17.40 -9.33 -39.47
N LYS A 102 17.22 -8.86 -38.23
CA LYS A 102 17.97 -7.68 -37.76
C LYS A 102 19.47 -8.01 -37.83
N PRO A 103 20.36 -7.02 -38.04
CA PRO A 103 21.78 -7.24 -37.82
C PRO A 103 22.00 -7.72 -36.39
N GLU A 104 22.83 -8.74 -36.23
CA GLU A 104 23.25 -9.26 -34.94
C GLU A 104 24.21 -8.25 -34.28
N PHE A 105 24.13 -8.09 -32.95
CA PHE A 105 24.94 -7.09 -32.25
C PHE A 105 26.37 -7.60 -32.08
N ASP A 106 27.31 -6.99 -32.80
CA ASP A 106 28.71 -7.41 -32.84
C ASP A 106 29.48 -6.93 -31.60
N VAL A 107 29.45 -7.75 -30.55
CA VAL A 107 30.20 -7.55 -29.30
C VAL A 107 31.70 -7.45 -29.54
N ALA A 108 32.25 -8.18 -30.52
CA ALA A 108 33.68 -8.17 -30.79
C ALA A 108 34.14 -6.84 -31.43
N LYS A 109 33.28 -6.23 -32.25
CA LYS A 109 33.51 -4.87 -32.78
C LYS A 109 33.49 -3.81 -31.67
N GLU A 110 32.51 -3.83 -30.77
CA GLU A 110 32.46 -2.84 -29.68
C GLU A 110 33.56 -3.04 -28.64
N PHE A 111 34.01 -4.29 -28.40
CA PHE A 111 35.24 -4.57 -27.66
C PHE A 111 36.47 -3.97 -28.34
N LYS A 112 36.62 -4.18 -29.66
CA LYS A 112 37.74 -3.59 -30.40
C LYS A 112 37.73 -2.06 -30.31
N LYS A 113 36.57 -1.43 -30.49
CA LYS A 113 36.38 0.03 -30.35
C LYS A 113 36.76 0.52 -28.95
N CYS A 114 36.22 -0.11 -27.90
CA CYS A 114 36.53 0.19 -26.50
C CYS A 114 38.04 0.15 -26.19
N LYS A 115 38.78 -0.76 -26.85
CA LYS A 115 40.25 -0.86 -26.76
C LYS A 115 41.00 0.20 -27.58
N GLU A 116 40.50 0.55 -28.77
CA GLU A 116 41.09 1.60 -29.62
C GLU A 116 40.84 3.01 -29.04
N GLU A 117 39.80 3.19 -28.22
CA GLU A 117 39.45 4.42 -27.51
C GLU A 117 40.02 4.48 -26.06
N ASP A 118 40.76 3.45 -25.61
CA ASP A 118 41.26 3.24 -24.23
C ASP A 118 40.19 3.47 -23.13
N ALA A 119 38.94 3.14 -23.43
CA ALA A 119 37.80 3.48 -22.60
C ALA A 119 37.79 2.64 -21.31
N THR A 120 37.70 3.31 -20.16
CA THR A 120 37.64 2.69 -18.82
C THR A 120 36.23 2.25 -18.41
N ARG A 121 35.20 2.65 -19.16
CA ARG A 121 33.81 2.23 -18.98
C ARG A 121 33.28 1.61 -20.27
N LEU A 122 32.61 0.47 -20.16
CA LEU A 122 31.88 -0.16 -21.25
C LEU A 122 30.46 -0.52 -20.81
N ASP A 123 29.48 -0.19 -21.64
CA ASP A 123 28.08 -0.52 -21.41
C ASP A 123 27.50 -1.18 -22.67
N LEU A 124 27.08 -2.44 -22.54
CA LEU A 124 26.40 -3.22 -23.59
C LEU A 124 25.00 -3.67 -23.12
N SER A 125 24.37 -2.88 -22.25
CA SER A 125 23.05 -3.18 -21.71
C SER A 125 21.98 -3.26 -22.80
N LYS A 126 20.96 -4.09 -22.57
CA LYS A 126 19.75 -4.33 -23.40
C LYS A 126 20.02 -4.82 -24.83
N SER A 127 21.29 -5.13 -25.14
CA SER A 127 21.80 -5.50 -26.48
C SER A 127 21.51 -6.95 -26.91
N GLN A 128 20.70 -7.69 -26.15
CA GLN A 128 20.25 -9.07 -26.43
C GLN A 128 21.37 -10.14 -26.42
N ILE A 129 22.52 -9.84 -25.83
CA ILE A 129 23.72 -10.67 -25.86
C ILE A 129 23.49 -11.99 -25.10
N THR A 130 23.83 -13.12 -25.73
CA THR A 130 23.72 -14.47 -25.15
C THR A 130 25.04 -15.02 -24.63
N VAL A 131 26.17 -14.60 -25.20
CA VAL A 131 27.53 -15.03 -24.85
C VAL A 131 28.49 -13.85 -24.95
N ILE A 132 29.40 -13.70 -24.00
CA ILE A 132 30.54 -12.77 -24.08
C ILE A 132 31.74 -13.50 -24.72
N PRO A 133 32.38 -12.97 -25.77
CA PRO A 133 33.52 -13.61 -26.40
C PRO A 133 34.80 -13.49 -25.57
N ASN A 134 35.69 -14.48 -25.69
CA ASN A 134 36.97 -14.58 -24.97
C ASN A 134 37.93 -13.39 -25.22
N THR A 135 37.68 -12.57 -26.25
CA THR A 135 38.39 -11.28 -26.48
C THR A 135 38.13 -10.25 -25.37
N VAL A 136 37.17 -10.47 -24.47
CA VAL A 136 36.97 -9.64 -23.26
C VAL A 136 38.25 -9.48 -22.44
N LYS A 137 39.14 -10.48 -22.42
CA LYS A 137 40.43 -10.41 -21.71
C LYS A 137 41.33 -9.25 -22.16
N ASP A 138 41.12 -8.77 -23.38
CA ASP A 138 41.97 -7.77 -24.02
C ASP A 138 41.64 -6.34 -23.55
N LEU A 139 40.61 -6.17 -22.71
CA LEU A 139 40.06 -4.90 -22.20
C LEU A 139 40.51 -4.58 -20.75
N SER A 140 41.76 -4.90 -20.41
CA SER A 140 42.27 -4.79 -19.03
C SER A 140 42.28 -3.38 -18.44
N GLN A 141 42.03 -2.34 -19.23
CA GLN A 141 41.85 -0.95 -18.76
C GLN A 141 40.47 -0.68 -18.11
N LEU A 142 39.49 -1.58 -18.27
CA LEU A 142 38.14 -1.38 -17.76
C LEU A 142 38.07 -1.31 -16.23
N GLN A 143 37.36 -0.27 -15.76
CA GLN A 143 37.01 0.00 -14.36
C GLN A 143 35.50 -0.17 -14.12
N GLU A 144 34.66 0.02 -15.14
CA GLU A 144 33.22 -0.21 -15.10
C GLU A 144 32.76 -1.04 -16.31
N PHE A 145 32.01 -2.12 -16.10
CA PHE A 145 31.46 -2.94 -17.18
C PHE A 145 30.00 -3.31 -16.90
N TYR A 146 29.11 -2.89 -17.80
CA TYR A 146 27.65 -3.03 -17.67
C TYR A 146 27.07 -3.91 -18.78
N LEU A 147 26.29 -4.92 -18.37
CA LEU A 147 25.71 -5.96 -19.22
C LEU A 147 24.22 -6.17 -18.92
N TYR A 148 23.53 -5.15 -18.40
CA TYR A 148 22.15 -5.25 -17.90
C TYR A 148 21.14 -5.65 -18.98
N GLY A 149 20.08 -6.40 -18.65
CA GLY A 149 18.96 -6.65 -19.57
C GLY A 149 19.33 -7.51 -20.79
N ASN A 150 20.25 -8.44 -20.62
CA ASN A 150 20.76 -9.33 -21.68
C ASN A 150 20.27 -10.78 -21.48
N LYS A 151 20.88 -11.74 -22.17
CA LYS A 151 20.48 -13.15 -22.20
C LYS A 151 21.63 -14.08 -21.80
N LEU A 152 22.57 -13.58 -21.00
CA LEU A 152 23.74 -14.32 -20.53
C LEU A 152 23.31 -15.45 -19.59
N VAL A 153 23.83 -16.65 -19.82
CA VAL A 153 23.63 -17.83 -18.95
C VAL A 153 24.88 -18.15 -18.11
N THR A 154 26.05 -17.78 -18.64
CA THR A 154 27.36 -17.85 -17.97
C THR A 154 28.23 -16.68 -18.41
N LEU A 155 29.37 -16.49 -17.76
CA LEU A 155 30.46 -15.61 -18.22
C LEU A 155 31.69 -16.46 -18.61
N PRO A 156 32.49 -16.03 -19.61
CA PRO A 156 33.74 -16.70 -19.95
C PRO A 156 34.78 -16.50 -18.82
N PRO A 157 35.68 -17.48 -18.57
CA PRO A 157 36.75 -17.34 -17.58
C PRO A 157 37.64 -16.11 -17.81
N GLU A 158 37.77 -15.67 -19.05
CA GLU A 158 38.49 -14.46 -19.47
C GLU A 158 38.03 -13.16 -18.79
N ILE A 159 36.82 -13.12 -18.19
CA ILE A 159 36.37 -11.98 -17.38
C ILE A 159 37.33 -11.70 -16.20
N GLY A 160 38.02 -12.73 -15.69
CA GLY A 160 39.02 -12.63 -14.62
C GLY A 160 40.34 -11.93 -15.01
N ALA A 161 40.51 -11.51 -16.26
CA ALA A 161 41.64 -10.71 -16.71
C ALA A 161 41.41 -9.19 -16.55
N LEU A 162 40.18 -8.74 -16.27
CA LEU A 162 39.82 -7.33 -16.09
C LEU A 162 40.25 -6.78 -14.71
N THR A 163 41.51 -6.94 -14.32
CA THR A 163 41.97 -6.74 -12.93
C THR A 163 41.77 -5.33 -12.37
N ASN A 164 41.58 -4.31 -13.22
CA ASN A 164 41.24 -2.94 -12.83
C ASN A 164 39.74 -2.72 -12.54
N LEU A 165 38.88 -3.72 -12.80
CA LEU A 165 37.43 -3.58 -12.72
C LEU A 165 36.96 -3.29 -11.28
N THR A 166 36.21 -2.20 -11.12
CA THR A 166 35.66 -1.73 -9.84
C THR A 166 34.15 -1.94 -9.74
N LYS A 167 33.43 -1.92 -10.87
CA LYS A 167 31.99 -2.19 -10.97
C LYS A 167 31.69 -3.21 -12.07
N LEU A 168 30.91 -4.24 -11.75
CA LEU A 168 30.42 -5.24 -12.70
C LEU A 168 28.90 -5.37 -12.61
N GLY A 169 28.19 -4.88 -13.63
CA GLY A 169 26.74 -4.89 -13.74
C GLY A 169 26.23 -6.05 -14.59
N LEU A 170 25.54 -7.02 -13.97
CA LEU A 170 25.06 -8.27 -14.59
C LEU A 170 23.56 -8.50 -14.36
N SER A 171 22.82 -7.48 -13.93
CA SER A 171 21.38 -7.62 -13.64
C SER A 171 20.54 -7.95 -14.88
N GLU A 172 19.32 -8.45 -14.66
CA GLU A 172 18.35 -8.80 -15.71
C GLU A 172 18.97 -9.72 -16.78
N ASN A 173 19.48 -10.86 -16.34
CA ASN A 173 20.09 -11.88 -17.20
C ASN A 173 19.52 -13.26 -16.87
N SER A 174 20.23 -14.34 -17.19
CA SER A 174 19.83 -15.71 -16.88
C SER A 174 20.97 -16.54 -16.27
N LEU A 175 21.89 -15.86 -15.57
CA LEU A 175 23.07 -16.46 -14.95
C LEU A 175 22.65 -17.47 -13.87
N THR A 176 23.26 -18.65 -13.91
CA THR A 176 23.11 -19.69 -12.87
C THR A 176 24.38 -19.89 -12.04
N THR A 177 25.54 -19.39 -12.50
CA THR A 177 26.83 -19.43 -11.78
C THR A 177 27.78 -18.36 -12.34
N LEU A 178 28.96 -18.20 -11.73
CA LEU A 178 30.05 -17.31 -12.12
C LEU A 178 31.38 -18.10 -12.20
N PRO A 179 32.33 -17.75 -13.09
CA PRO A 179 33.58 -18.49 -13.24
C PRO A 179 34.58 -18.18 -12.11
N ASP A 180 35.31 -19.19 -11.65
CA ASP A 180 36.27 -19.10 -10.52
C ASP A 180 37.37 -18.05 -10.72
N THR A 181 37.70 -17.74 -11.97
CA THR A 181 38.67 -16.70 -12.35
C THR A 181 38.23 -15.30 -11.94
N LEU A 182 36.95 -15.07 -11.67
CA LEU A 182 36.43 -13.80 -11.16
C LEU A 182 37.11 -13.40 -9.83
N GLN A 183 37.63 -14.37 -9.06
CA GLN A 183 38.41 -14.11 -7.84
C GLN A 183 39.64 -13.20 -8.08
N ASN A 184 40.13 -13.10 -9.32
CA ASN A 184 41.28 -12.26 -9.68
C ASN A 184 40.95 -10.75 -9.66
N LEU A 185 39.67 -10.38 -9.62
CA LEU A 185 39.22 -8.98 -9.65
C LEU A 185 39.37 -8.30 -8.27
N LYS A 186 40.62 -8.18 -7.78
CA LYS A 186 40.96 -7.67 -6.45
C LYS A 186 40.61 -6.19 -6.21
N ASN A 187 40.16 -5.48 -7.24
CA ASN A 187 39.69 -4.10 -7.17
C ASN A 187 38.15 -3.97 -7.19
N LEU A 188 37.41 -5.07 -7.38
CA LEU A 188 35.96 -5.03 -7.57
C LEU A 188 35.25 -4.62 -6.28
N ARG A 189 34.51 -3.51 -6.34
CA ARG A 189 33.76 -2.92 -5.21
C ARG A 189 32.27 -3.18 -5.31
N VAL A 190 31.71 -3.11 -6.52
CA VAL A 190 30.28 -3.31 -6.80
C VAL A 190 30.09 -4.53 -7.70
N LEU A 191 29.30 -5.49 -7.24
CA LEU A 191 28.82 -6.62 -8.03
C LEU A 191 27.30 -6.67 -7.99
N ASP A 192 26.67 -6.50 -9.14
CA ASP A 192 25.22 -6.42 -9.29
C ASP A 192 24.71 -7.61 -10.11
N LEU A 193 24.03 -8.54 -9.44
CA LEU A 193 23.53 -9.81 -9.96
C LEU A 193 21.99 -9.89 -9.87
N ARG A 194 21.30 -8.76 -9.73
CA ARG A 194 19.83 -8.72 -9.56
C ARG A 194 19.08 -9.35 -10.73
N HIS A 195 17.89 -9.91 -10.53
CA HIS A 195 17.08 -10.53 -11.60
C HIS A 195 17.86 -11.58 -12.43
N ASN A 196 18.39 -12.61 -11.76
CA ASN A 196 19.09 -13.73 -12.39
C ASN A 196 18.47 -15.08 -11.95
N ARG A 197 19.20 -16.19 -12.12
CA ARG A 197 18.73 -17.57 -11.85
C ARG A 197 19.63 -18.30 -10.86
N LEU A 198 20.35 -17.57 -10.02
CA LEU A 198 21.25 -18.10 -9.00
C LEU A 198 20.44 -18.85 -7.92
N ASN A 199 20.72 -20.15 -7.71
CA ASN A 199 20.08 -20.95 -6.65
C ASN A 199 20.80 -20.86 -5.29
N GLU A 200 22.01 -20.30 -5.30
CA GLU A 200 22.94 -20.09 -4.20
C GLU A 200 23.87 -18.92 -4.57
N ILE A 201 24.67 -18.41 -3.63
CA ILE A 201 25.72 -17.45 -3.95
C ILE A 201 26.95 -18.24 -4.43
N PRO A 202 27.45 -18.05 -5.66
CA PRO A 202 28.59 -18.84 -6.17
C PRO A 202 29.85 -18.63 -5.32
N GLU A 203 30.59 -19.71 -5.00
CA GLU A 203 31.73 -19.69 -4.07
C GLU A 203 32.76 -18.58 -4.37
N VAL A 204 32.99 -18.31 -5.67
CA VAL A 204 33.91 -17.26 -6.12
C VAL A 204 33.57 -15.87 -5.55
N VAL A 205 32.30 -15.58 -5.27
CA VAL A 205 31.86 -14.29 -4.71
C VAL A 205 32.42 -14.07 -3.31
N TYR A 206 32.51 -15.12 -2.48
CA TYR A 206 33.10 -15.03 -1.13
C TYR A 206 34.60 -14.74 -1.13
N ASN A 207 35.28 -14.90 -2.27
CA ASN A 207 36.69 -14.58 -2.44
C ASN A 207 36.94 -13.12 -2.91
N LEU A 208 35.88 -12.36 -3.23
CA LEU A 208 35.93 -10.96 -3.68
C LEU A 208 36.02 -9.98 -2.49
N ARG A 209 37.06 -10.13 -1.65
CA ARG A 209 37.27 -9.36 -0.39
C ARG A 209 37.44 -7.83 -0.57
N SER A 210 37.32 -7.32 -1.79
CA SER A 210 37.28 -5.91 -2.15
C SER A 210 35.87 -5.32 -2.22
N LEU A 211 34.82 -6.16 -2.25
CA LEU A 211 33.44 -5.72 -2.38
C LEU A 211 32.99 -4.83 -1.22
N THR A 212 32.39 -3.70 -1.57
CA THR A 212 31.61 -2.82 -0.68
C THR A 212 30.11 -3.02 -0.89
N THR A 213 29.70 -3.46 -2.09
CA THR A 213 28.30 -3.49 -2.51
C THR A 213 28.01 -4.78 -3.27
N LEU A 214 27.07 -5.57 -2.76
CA LEU A 214 26.62 -6.82 -3.38
C LEU A 214 25.10 -6.85 -3.48
N PHE A 215 24.58 -6.81 -4.72
CA PHE A 215 23.15 -6.87 -5.00
C PHE A 215 22.77 -8.22 -5.63
N LEU A 216 21.88 -8.96 -4.97
CA LEU A 216 21.39 -10.29 -5.37
C LEU A 216 19.85 -10.37 -5.43
N ARG A 217 19.15 -9.23 -5.36
CA ARG A 217 17.68 -9.13 -5.38
C ARG A 217 17.04 -9.89 -6.55
N PHE A 218 15.91 -10.56 -6.35
CA PHE A 218 15.22 -11.37 -7.36
C PHE A 218 16.13 -12.47 -7.95
N ASN A 219 16.50 -13.43 -7.12
CA ASN A 219 17.17 -14.68 -7.52
C ASN A 219 16.41 -15.89 -6.95
N ARG A 220 17.08 -17.01 -6.68
CA ARG A 220 16.50 -18.25 -6.13
C ARG A 220 17.33 -18.79 -4.97
N ILE A 221 18.13 -17.92 -4.34
CA ILE A 221 19.12 -18.26 -3.31
C ILE A 221 18.41 -18.83 -2.10
N LYS A 222 18.79 -20.04 -1.68
CA LYS A 222 18.19 -20.73 -0.52
C LYS A 222 18.97 -20.55 0.78
N HIS A 223 20.28 -20.39 0.67
CA HIS A 223 21.21 -20.36 1.80
C HIS A 223 22.31 -19.34 1.50
N VAL A 224 22.87 -18.75 2.57
CA VAL A 224 24.09 -17.95 2.52
C VAL A 224 25.14 -18.75 3.26
N ASP A 225 26.25 -19.08 2.60
CA ASP A 225 27.34 -19.83 3.23
C ASP A 225 28.09 -18.99 4.29
N GLU A 226 28.63 -19.69 5.29
CA GLU A 226 29.43 -19.15 6.38
C GLU A 226 30.68 -18.38 5.89
N ALA A 227 31.17 -18.67 4.67
CA ALA A 227 32.21 -17.91 3.98
C ALA A 227 31.85 -16.44 3.69
N ILE A 228 30.59 -16.00 3.90
CA ILE A 228 30.21 -14.57 3.87
C ILE A 228 31.09 -13.71 4.79
N ARG A 229 31.61 -14.31 5.89
CA ARG A 229 32.56 -13.69 6.83
C ARG A 229 33.80 -13.07 6.16
N ASN A 230 34.16 -13.50 4.94
CA ASN A 230 35.31 -13.00 4.20
C ASN A 230 35.11 -11.60 3.58
N LEU A 231 33.85 -11.15 3.41
CA LEU A 231 33.51 -9.92 2.70
C LEU A 231 33.41 -8.71 3.64
N THR A 232 34.37 -8.58 4.57
CA THR A 232 34.36 -7.60 5.69
C THR A 232 34.31 -6.12 5.28
N LYS A 233 34.47 -5.80 3.98
CA LYS A 233 34.34 -4.45 3.42
C LYS A 233 32.92 -4.08 2.96
N LEU A 234 31.97 -5.02 2.99
CA LEU A 234 30.59 -4.74 2.60
C LEU A 234 29.97 -3.64 3.48
N THR A 235 29.45 -2.61 2.81
CA THR A 235 28.63 -1.53 3.39
C THR A 235 27.16 -1.67 2.96
N ILE A 236 26.89 -2.30 1.81
CA ILE A 236 25.54 -2.55 1.29
C ILE A 236 25.43 -4.02 0.82
N PHE A 237 24.44 -4.74 1.36
CA PHE A 237 24.13 -6.11 0.98
C PHE A 237 22.61 -6.25 0.80
N SER A 238 22.15 -6.66 -0.38
CA SER A 238 20.72 -6.93 -0.64
C SER A 238 20.52 -8.33 -1.20
N LEU A 239 19.71 -9.10 -0.48
CA LEU A 239 19.27 -10.45 -0.76
C LEU A 239 17.73 -10.53 -0.94
N ARG A 240 17.04 -9.38 -1.08
CA ARG A 240 15.57 -9.31 -1.22
C ARG A 240 15.01 -10.21 -2.31
N GLU A 241 13.80 -10.72 -2.14
CA GLU A 241 13.12 -11.55 -3.16
C GLU A 241 13.99 -12.77 -3.55
N ASN A 242 14.25 -13.60 -2.55
CA ASN A 242 14.96 -14.88 -2.69
C ASN A 242 14.20 -15.97 -1.92
N LYS A 243 14.88 -17.05 -1.51
CA LYS A 243 14.28 -18.19 -0.81
C LYS A 243 15.04 -18.56 0.46
N ILE A 244 15.68 -17.58 1.09
CA ILE A 244 16.63 -17.78 2.18
C ILE A 244 15.86 -18.09 3.46
N SER A 245 16.13 -19.25 4.06
CA SER A 245 15.45 -19.67 5.29
C SER A 245 16.25 -19.41 6.57
N LYS A 246 17.59 -19.32 6.48
CA LYS A 246 18.49 -19.08 7.62
C LYS A 246 19.72 -18.28 7.17
N LEU A 247 20.27 -17.48 8.09
CA LEU A 247 21.54 -16.77 7.94
C LEU A 247 22.66 -17.45 8.75
N PRO A 248 23.92 -17.41 8.28
CA PRO A 248 25.09 -17.90 8.99
C PRO A 248 25.56 -16.93 10.09
N GLN A 249 26.26 -17.45 11.11
CA GLN A 249 26.87 -16.63 12.18
C GLN A 249 27.93 -15.66 11.62
N GLY A 250 28.59 -16.04 10.52
CA GLY A 250 29.56 -15.23 9.80
C GLY A 250 29.07 -13.85 9.34
N ILE A 251 27.76 -13.60 9.34
CA ILE A 251 27.18 -12.27 9.06
C ILE A 251 27.74 -11.21 10.02
N GLY A 252 27.99 -11.57 11.29
CA GLY A 252 28.52 -10.65 12.30
C GLY A 252 29.96 -10.18 12.08
N GLN A 253 30.66 -10.70 11.07
CA GLN A 253 31.97 -10.19 10.65
C GLN A 253 31.85 -9.02 9.64
N LEU A 254 30.63 -8.74 9.14
CA LEU A 254 30.35 -7.59 8.27
C LEU A 254 30.18 -6.30 9.11
N VAL A 255 31.17 -5.97 9.94
CA VAL A 255 31.10 -4.85 10.90
C VAL A 255 30.97 -3.46 10.26
N ASN A 256 31.25 -3.34 8.96
CA ASN A 256 31.12 -2.11 8.17
C ASN A 256 29.75 -1.97 7.47
N LEU A 257 28.83 -2.93 7.65
CA LEU A 257 27.55 -2.97 6.95
C LEU A 257 26.64 -1.83 7.43
N LEU A 258 26.24 -0.96 6.51
CA LEU A 258 25.36 0.20 6.74
C LEU A 258 23.91 -0.13 6.38
N THR A 259 23.72 -0.91 5.31
CA THR A 259 22.41 -1.31 4.79
C THR A 259 22.40 -2.81 4.55
N PHE A 260 21.49 -3.52 5.21
CA PHE A 260 21.22 -4.93 4.96
C PHE A 260 19.73 -5.11 4.65
N ASP A 261 19.44 -5.61 3.45
CA ASP A 261 18.09 -5.87 2.98
C ASP A 261 17.96 -7.36 2.66
N ILE A 262 17.16 -8.08 3.46
CA ILE A 262 16.81 -9.49 3.26
C ILE A 262 15.29 -9.71 3.35
N SER A 263 14.54 -8.67 2.99
CA SER A 263 13.09 -8.71 2.89
C SER A 263 12.60 -9.71 1.82
N HIS A 264 11.33 -10.12 1.85
CA HIS A 264 10.76 -11.07 0.87
C HIS A 264 11.59 -12.38 0.76
N ASN A 265 11.71 -13.10 1.89
CA ASN A 265 12.44 -14.35 2.04
C ASN A 265 11.67 -15.30 2.99
N HIS A 266 12.30 -16.37 3.48
CA HIS A 266 11.69 -17.38 4.35
C HIS A 266 12.39 -17.48 5.73
N LEU A 267 12.99 -16.39 6.22
CA LEU A 267 13.75 -16.41 7.47
C LEU A 267 12.84 -16.72 8.66
N GLU A 268 13.18 -17.76 9.43
CA GLU A 268 12.53 -18.10 10.71
C GLU A 268 13.14 -17.32 11.90
N HIS A 269 14.45 -17.02 11.84
CA HIS A 269 15.22 -16.48 12.98
C HIS A 269 16.42 -15.58 12.61
N LEU A 270 16.71 -14.65 13.53
CA LEU A 270 17.97 -13.97 13.83
C LEU A 270 19.21 -14.81 14.22
N PRO A 271 20.38 -14.80 13.54
CA PRO A 271 21.64 -15.08 14.26
C PRO A 271 21.96 -13.96 15.25
N GLU A 272 22.33 -14.29 16.49
CA GLU A 272 22.73 -13.33 17.54
C GLU A 272 23.95 -12.49 17.13
N GLU A 273 24.76 -12.99 16.19
CA GLU A 273 25.91 -12.28 15.66
C GLU A 273 25.54 -11.03 14.84
N ILE A 274 24.27 -10.83 14.47
CA ILE A 274 23.79 -9.62 13.78
C ILE A 274 24.07 -8.35 14.58
N GLY A 275 24.02 -8.42 15.91
CA GLY A 275 24.32 -7.28 16.79
C GLY A 275 25.79 -6.81 16.76
N ASN A 276 26.69 -7.56 16.12
CA ASN A 276 28.08 -7.12 15.89
C ASN A 276 28.20 -6.11 14.73
N CYS A 277 27.20 -6.04 13.85
CA CYS A 277 27.16 -5.12 12.71
C CYS A 277 26.77 -3.69 13.15
N VAL A 278 27.45 -3.13 14.16
CA VAL A 278 27.09 -1.89 14.88
C VAL A 278 26.99 -0.62 14.02
N MET A 279 27.49 -0.67 12.78
CA MET A 279 27.37 0.39 11.78
C MET A 279 26.02 0.38 11.03
N LEU A 280 25.18 -0.65 11.21
CA LEU A 280 23.90 -0.79 10.54
C LEU A 280 22.99 0.41 10.83
N ASN A 281 22.59 1.10 9.77
CA ASN A 281 21.63 2.19 9.78
C ASN A 281 20.26 1.75 9.28
N SER A 282 20.21 0.82 8.33
CA SER A 282 18.98 0.23 7.81
C SER A 282 19.09 -1.30 7.77
N LEU A 283 18.15 -1.97 8.45
CA LEU A 283 17.98 -3.41 8.42
C LEU A 283 16.55 -3.73 7.99
N ASP A 284 16.37 -4.28 6.79
CA ASP A 284 15.04 -4.69 6.30
C ASP A 284 14.87 -6.21 6.32
N LEU A 285 13.83 -6.64 7.02
CA LEU A 285 13.45 -8.03 7.29
C LEU A 285 11.97 -8.27 6.93
N GLN A 286 11.28 -7.30 6.32
CA GLN A 286 9.84 -7.42 6.05
C GLN A 286 9.50 -8.56 5.09
N HIS A 287 8.28 -9.10 5.16
CA HIS A 287 7.85 -10.27 4.37
C HIS A 287 8.82 -11.46 4.54
N ASN A 288 9.01 -11.88 5.78
CA ASN A 288 9.70 -13.12 6.16
C ASN A 288 8.78 -13.97 7.06
N GLU A 289 9.33 -15.01 7.68
CA GLU A 289 8.58 -15.94 8.53
C GLU A 289 9.04 -15.85 10.00
N LEU A 290 9.64 -14.71 10.40
CA LEU A 290 10.38 -14.54 11.65
C LEU A 290 9.49 -14.74 12.87
N LEU A 291 9.94 -15.60 13.78
CA LEU A 291 9.25 -15.92 15.04
C LEU A 291 9.70 -15.00 16.19
N ASP A 292 10.97 -14.60 16.16
CA ASP A 292 11.63 -13.75 17.16
C ASP A 292 12.64 -12.79 16.52
N ILE A 293 13.12 -11.82 17.33
CA ILE A 293 14.28 -10.97 17.05
C ILE A 293 15.22 -11.08 18.27
N PRO A 294 16.53 -11.31 18.07
CA PRO A 294 17.47 -11.55 19.16
C PRO A 294 17.74 -10.30 20.02
N GLU A 295 18.09 -10.49 21.29
CA GLU A 295 18.40 -9.38 22.23
C GLU A 295 19.74 -8.67 21.92
N SER A 296 20.55 -9.21 21.01
CA SER A 296 21.69 -8.51 20.40
C SER A 296 21.28 -7.35 19.48
N ILE A 297 20.02 -7.25 19.05
CA ILE A 297 19.56 -6.15 18.17
C ILE A 297 19.78 -4.77 18.79
N GLY A 298 19.66 -4.65 20.12
CA GLY A 298 19.91 -3.40 20.85
C GLY A 298 21.38 -2.96 20.92
N ASN A 299 22.31 -3.68 20.29
CA ASN A 299 23.66 -3.20 20.04
C ASN A 299 23.73 -2.26 18.82
N LEU A 300 22.74 -2.31 17.93
CA LEU A 300 22.67 -1.53 16.69
C LEU A 300 22.20 -0.08 16.97
N LYS A 301 23.00 0.67 17.73
CA LYS A 301 22.67 2.06 18.14
C LYS A 301 22.64 3.06 16.98
N SER A 302 23.19 2.68 15.83
CA SER A 302 23.17 3.44 14.56
C SER A 302 21.92 3.21 13.72
N LEU A 303 21.00 2.33 14.16
CA LEU A 303 19.84 1.86 13.40
C LEU A 303 18.72 2.91 13.38
N SER A 304 18.48 3.49 12.21
CA SER A 304 17.40 4.46 11.97
C SER A 304 16.13 3.81 11.38
N ARG A 305 16.29 2.71 10.63
CA ARG A 305 15.22 1.97 9.96
C ARG A 305 15.32 0.47 10.27
N LEU A 306 14.22 -0.10 10.74
CA LEU A 306 14.09 -1.53 11.06
C LEU A 306 12.75 -2.06 10.49
N GLY A 307 12.81 -2.70 9.33
CA GLY A 307 11.63 -3.24 8.65
C GLY A 307 11.21 -4.59 9.23
N LEU A 308 10.11 -4.65 9.98
CA LEU A 308 9.58 -5.89 10.59
C LEU A 308 8.18 -6.29 10.09
N ARG A 309 7.63 -5.54 9.13
CA ARG A 309 6.28 -5.75 8.57
C ARG A 309 6.10 -7.17 8.02
N TYR A 310 4.90 -7.73 8.17
CA TYR A 310 4.50 -9.02 7.61
C TYR A 310 5.46 -10.18 7.96
N ASN A 311 5.54 -10.48 9.26
CA ASN A 311 6.31 -11.57 9.85
C ASN A 311 5.42 -12.39 10.81
N ARG A 312 5.99 -13.24 11.67
CA ARG A 312 5.24 -14.06 12.65
C ARG A 312 5.60 -13.75 14.10
N LEU A 313 6.15 -12.56 14.35
CA LEU A 313 6.67 -12.16 15.65
C LEU A 313 5.56 -12.18 16.71
N THR A 314 5.82 -12.81 17.86
CA THR A 314 4.90 -12.78 19.02
C THR A 314 5.30 -11.75 20.08
N SER A 315 6.54 -11.28 20.03
CA SER A 315 7.14 -10.35 20.98
C SER A 315 8.27 -9.55 20.31
N ILE A 316 8.75 -8.53 21.00
CA ILE A 316 9.90 -7.69 20.60
C ILE A 316 10.93 -7.73 21.76
N PRO A 317 12.23 -7.87 21.48
CA PRO A 317 13.28 -7.88 22.50
C PRO A 317 13.35 -6.54 23.26
N LYS A 318 13.71 -6.59 24.55
CA LYS A 318 13.73 -5.40 25.43
C LYS A 318 14.86 -4.44 25.06
N SER A 319 15.99 -4.99 24.63
CA SER A 319 17.19 -4.28 24.18
C SER A 319 16.93 -3.30 23.02
N LEU A 320 15.87 -3.48 22.22
CA LEU A 320 15.53 -2.58 21.11
C LEU A 320 15.32 -1.13 21.59
N ALA A 321 14.99 -0.92 22.88
CA ALA A 321 14.95 0.38 23.54
C ALA A 321 16.26 1.21 23.41
N ASN A 322 17.40 0.58 23.09
CA ASN A 322 18.67 1.24 22.83
C ASN A 322 18.77 1.93 21.45
N CYS A 323 17.90 1.59 20.49
CA CYS A 323 17.91 2.13 19.12
C CYS A 323 17.21 3.49 19.02
N VAL A 324 17.61 4.41 19.92
CA VAL A 324 16.87 5.66 20.23
C VAL A 324 16.71 6.66 19.07
N ILE A 325 17.47 6.49 17.97
CA ILE A 325 17.45 7.38 16.80
C ILE A 325 16.37 7.01 15.76
N MET A 326 15.64 5.92 15.97
CA MET A 326 14.61 5.42 15.07
C MET A 326 13.45 6.44 14.96
N GLU A 327 13.11 6.85 13.73
CA GLU A 327 12.00 7.80 13.49
C GLU A 327 10.64 7.11 13.28
N GLU A 328 10.64 5.85 12.81
CA GLU A 328 9.45 5.01 12.62
C GLU A 328 9.64 3.63 13.26
N PHE A 329 8.64 3.18 14.04
CA PHE A 329 8.55 1.82 14.54
C PHE A 329 7.32 1.13 13.95
N ASN A 330 7.56 0.20 13.02
CA ASN A 330 6.52 -0.44 12.22
C ASN A 330 6.62 -1.97 12.28
N VAL A 331 5.62 -2.59 12.91
CA VAL A 331 5.51 -4.04 13.10
C VAL A 331 4.19 -4.57 12.55
N GLU A 332 3.61 -3.90 11.54
CA GLU A 332 2.35 -4.31 10.90
C GLU A 332 2.36 -5.80 10.52
N GLY A 333 1.24 -6.50 10.70
CA GLY A 333 1.05 -7.85 10.15
C GLY A 333 1.90 -8.89 10.87
N ASN A 334 1.91 -8.84 12.21
CA ASN A 334 2.57 -9.79 13.09
C ASN A 334 1.55 -10.37 14.09
N ASN A 335 2.01 -11.14 15.08
CA ASN A 335 1.16 -11.74 16.11
C ASN A 335 1.51 -11.20 17.51
N ILE A 336 1.91 -9.93 17.60
CA ILE A 336 2.37 -9.30 18.84
C ILE A 336 1.16 -8.96 19.70
N GLY A 337 1.09 -9.52 20.91
CA GLY A 337 0.03 -9.23 21.89
C GLY A 337 0.36 -8.07 22.85
N GLN A 338 1.65 -7.86 23.14
CA GLN A 338 2.16 -6.83 24.03
C GLN A 338 3.58 -6.42 23.62
N LEU A 339 3.95 -5.15 23.86
CA LEU A 339 5.35 -4.68 23.78
C LEU A 339 6.01 -4.72 25.16
N PRO A 340 7.35 -4.80 25.25
CA PRO A 340 8.07 -4.61 26.51
C PRO A 340 7.73 -3.28 27.17
N GLU A 341 7.54 -3.32 28.50
CA GLU A 341 7.30 -2.14 29.31
C GLU A 341 8.40 -1.07 29.09
N GLY A 342 7.97 0.13 28.74
CA GLY A 342 8.86 1.28 28.56
C GLY A 342 9.51 1.39 27.17
N LEU A 343 9.44 0.38 26.29
CA LEU A 343 10.10 0.37 24.97
C LEU A 343 9.84 1.66 24.18
N LEU A 344 8.56 2.00 23.96
CA LEU A 344 8.17 3.20 23.21
C LEU A 344 8.53 4.51 23.93
N SER A 345 8.76 4.49 25.24
CA SER A 345 9.20 5.67 26.00
C SER A 345 10.73 5.88 26.00
N SER A 346 11.51 4.85 25.65
CA SER A 346 12.95 4.95 25.43
C SER A 346 13.30 5.40 24.02
N LEU A 347 12.47 5.06 23.03
CA LEU A 347 12.65 5.40 21.61
C LEU A 347 12.24 6.85 21.31
N THR A 348 12.96 7.81 21.90
CA THR A 348 12.64 9.26 21.87
C THR A 348 12.70 9.92 20.49
N GLY A 349 13.31 9.27 19.49
CA GLY A 349 13.28 9.72 18.09
C GLY A 349 11.94 9.52 17.38
N LEU A 350 11.05 8.66 17.90
CA LEU A 350 9.87 8.19 17.16
C LEU A 350 8.86 9.31 16.86
N ARG A 351 8.44 9.34 15.59
CA ARG A 351 7.37 10.18 15.05
C ARG A 351 6.21 9.35 14.51
N TYR A 352 6.50 8.16 13.99
CA TYR A 352 5.53 7.25 13.39
C TYR A 352 5.53 5.92 14.14
N ILE A 353 4.36 5.46 14.56
CA ILE A 353 4.20 4.17 15.24
C ILE A 353 3.06 3.40 14.58
N THR A 354 3.40 2.24 14.00
CA THR A 354 2.45 1.36 13.30
C THR A 354 2.46 -0.02 13.96
N LEU A 355 1.39 -0.28 14.72
CA LEU A 355 1.12 -1.52 15.45
C LEU A 355 -0.13 -2.24 14.89
N SER A 356 -0.52 -1.91 13.65
CA SER A 356 -1.72 -2.45 12.99
C SER A 356 -1.60 -3.95 12.70
N ARG A 357 -2.72 -4.63 12.47
CA ARG A 357 -2.79 -6.05 12.09
C ARG A 357 -1.98 -6.95 13.02
N ASN A 358 -2.28 -6.87 14.31
CA ASN A 358 -1.58 -7.59 15.39
C ASN A 358 -2.58 -8.19 16.39
N ALA A 359 -2.08 -8.69 17.53
CA ALA A 359 -2.88 -9.36 18.56
C ALA A 359 -3.09 -8.51 19.83
N PHE A 360 -2.93 -7.17 19.74
CA PHE A 360 -3.02 -6.30 20.92
C PHE A 360 -4.45 -6.28 21.50
N GLN A 361 -4.61 -6.79 22.73
CA GLN A 361 -5.87 -6.74 23.49
C GLN A 361 -5.99 -5.45 24.35
N SER A 362 -4.89 -4.71 24.47
CA SER A 362 -4.78 -3.46 25.24
C SER A 362 -3.66 -2.58 24.69
N TYR A 363 -3.69 -1.29 25.03
CA TYR A 363 -2.58 -0.37 24.74
C TYR A 363 -1.23 -0.84 25.34
N PRO A 364 -0.09 -0.49 24.71
CA PRO A 364 1.25 -0.74 25.23
C PRO A 364 1.55 -0.12 26.60
N SER A 365 2.33 -0.83 27.41
CA SER A 365 2.77 -0.43 28.76
C SER A 365 3.97 0.51 28.74
N GLY A 366 3.92 1.55 29.58
CA GLY A 366 4.89 2.65 29.61
C GLY A 366 4.26 4.03 29.86
N GLY A 367 2.92 4.09 29.93
CA GLY A 367 2.19 5.31 30.25
C GLY A 367 2.30 6.41 29.19
N PRO A 368 2.03 7.68 29.54
CA PRO A 368 1.93 8.77 28.55
C PRO A 368 3.27 9.22 27.97
N ALA A 369 4.40 8.80 28.58
CA ALA A 369 5.73 9.15 28.09
C ALA A 369 6.02 8.60 26.67
N GLN A 370 5.38 7.47 26.32
CA GLN A 370 5.51 6.77 25.03
C GLN A 370 5.16 7.62 23.80
N PHE A 371 4.39 8.70 23.96
CA PHE A 371 3.80 9.44 22.84
C PHE A 371 4.26 10.91 22.75
N CYS A 372 5.30 11.32 23.50
CA CYS A 372 5.71 12.73 23.58
C CYS A 372 6.13 13.34 22.22
N SER A 373 6.87 12.58 21.41
CA SER A 373 7.40 12.97 20.10
C SER A 373 6.54 12.50 18.93
N VAL A 374 5.58 11.60 19.19
CA VAL A 374 4.82 10.86 18.16
C VAL A 374 3.83 11.79 17.47
N TYR A 375 3.83 11.75 16.14
CA TYR A 375 2.97 12.54 15.26
C TYR A 375 1.77 11.74 14.74
N ASN A 376 1.99 10.45 14.44
CA ASN A 376 0.98 9.52 13.94
C ASN A 376 1.09 8.17 14.69
N LEU A 377 -0.05 7.68 15.18
CA LEU A 377 -0.21 6.36 15.78
C LEU A 377 -1.29 5.57 15.03
N ASN A 378 -0.90 4.43 14.45
CA ASN A 378 -1.80 3.46 13.84
C ASN A 378 -1.81 2.14 14.63
N MET A 379 -2.99 1.72 15.08
CA MET A 379 -3.23 0.43 15.72
C MET A 379 -4.45 -0.31 15.11
N GLU A 380 -4.76 -0.04 13.84
CA GLU A 380 -5.89 -0.66 13.12
C GLU A 380 -5.83 -2.20 13.12
N HIS A 381 -6.99 -2.88 13.11
CA HIS A 381 -7.09 -4.34 13.03
C HIS A 381 -6.38 -5.03 14.22
N ASN A 382 -6.90 -4.77 15.42
CA ASN A 382 -6.44 -5.31 16.70
C ASN A 382 -7.65 -5.67 17.60
N GLN A 383 -7.40 -6.02 18.86
CA GLN A 383 -8.43 -6.50 19.81
C GLN A 383 -8.59 -5.53 21.00
N ILE A 384 -8.27 -4.24 20.81
CA ILE A 384 -8.21 -3.26 21.89
C ILE A 384 -9.63 -2.81 22.25
N ASN A 385 -10.03 -3.04 23.51
CA ASN A 385 -11.38 -2.73 24.00
C ASN A 385 -11.55 -1.36 24.68
N LYS A 386 -10.44 -0.67 24.98
CA LYS A 386 -10.42 0.65 25.64
C LYS A 386 -9.13 1.42 25.36
N ILE A 387 -9.26 2.74 25.27
CA ILE A 387 -8.14 3.69 25.34
C ILE A 387 -7.94 4.07 26.83
N PRO A 388 -6.74 3.94 27.43
CA PRO A 388 -6.54 4.31 28.83
C PRO A 388 -6.65 5.81 29.07
N LEU A 389 -7.31 6.21 30.17
CA LEU A 389 -7.40 7.61 30.60
C LEU A 389 -5.99 8.20 30.78
N GLY A 390 -5.75 9.37 30.20
CA GLY A 390 -4.49 10.10 30.33
C GLY A 390 -3.38 9.62 29.40
N ILE A 391 -3.57 8.58 28.57
CA ILE A 391 -2.50 7.98 27.77
C ILE A 391 -1.85 8.97 26.78
N PHE A 392 -2.61 9.97 26.32
CA PHE A 392 -2.12 11.03 25.43
C PHE A 392 -1.90 12.38 26.14
N SER A 393 -1.97 12.44 27.48
CA SER A 393 -1.78 13.68 28.26
C SER A 393 -0.41 14.37 28.10
N ARG A 394 0.56 13.67 27.50
CA ARG A 394 1.89 14.20 27.14
C ARG A 394 2.15 14.22 25.62
N ALA A 395 1.18 13.84 24.81
CA ALA A 395 1.35 13.63 23.36
C ALA A 395 1.28 14.97 22.59
N SER A 396 2.22 15.87 22.86
CA SER A 396 2.23 17.24 22.33
C SER A 396 2.30 17.34 20.81
N SER A 397 2.74 16.28 20.13
CA SER A 397 2.90 16.25 18.67
C SER A 397 1.84 15.41 17.94
N LEU A 398 0.96 14.70 18.65
CA LEU A 398 0.07 13.71 18.04
C LEU A 398 -1.07 14.41 17.28
N THR A 399 -1.11 14.19 15.96
CA THR A 399 -2.12 14.78 15.05
C THR A 399 -2.98 13.74 14.32
N LYS A 400 -2.53 12.49 14.26
CA LYS A 400 -3.24 11.39 13.62
C LYS A 400 -3.34 10.18 14.54
N LEU A 401 -4.55 9.65 14.70
CA LEU A 401 -4.82 8.43 15.45
C LEU A 401 -5.77 7.52 14.66
N ASN A 402 -5.25 6.37 14.22
CA ASN A 402 -6.05 5.31 13.62
C ASN A 402 -6.21 4.13 14.59
N MET A 403 -7.46 3.89 15.00
CA MET A 403 -7.91 2.80 15.87
C MET A 403 -9.05 2.00 15.20
N LYS A 404 -9.13 2.02 13.86
CA LYS A 404 -10.13 1.28 13.10
C LYS A 404 -10.06 -0.23 13.37
N ASP A 405 -11.16 -0.96 13.19
CA ASP A 405 -11.21 -2.42 13.28
C ASP A 405 -10.64 -2.93 14.63
N ASN A 406 -11.36 -2.58 15.70
CA ASN A 406 -11.00 -2.85 17.09
C ASN A 406 -12.27 -3.11 17.93
N GLN A 407 -12.13 -3.20 19.25
CA GLN A 407 -13.22 -3.56 20.17
C GLN A 407 -13.62 -2.39 21.09
N LEU A 408 -13.32 -1.15 20.72
CA LEU A 408 -13.53 0.02 21.57
C LEU A 408 -15.02 0.21 21.87
N THR A 409 -15.38 0.19 23.16
CA THR A 409 -16.77 0.33 23.62
C THR A 409 -17.13 1.75 24.05
N PHE A 410 -16.13 2.55 24.42
CA PHE A 410 -16.23 3.96 24.77
C PHE A 410 -14.92 4.71 24.51
N LEU A 411 -15.02 6.03 24.32
CA LEU A 411 -13.88 6.95 24.31
C LEU A 411 -13.60 7.45 25.74
N PRO A 412 -12.33 7.74 26.10
CA PRO A 412 -11.97 8.10 27.47
C PRO A 412 -12.38 9.54 27.80
N LEU A 413 -12.57 9.81 29.10
CA LEU A 413 -13.08 11.10 29.58
C LEU A 413 -12.10 12.27 29.37
N ASP A 414 -10.82 11.99 29.07
CA ASP A 414 -9.80 13.00 28.77
C ASP A 414 -9.61 13.25 27.27
N ILE A 415 -10.50 12.76 26.40
CA ILE A 415 -10.41 12.99 24.93
C ILE A 415 -10.26 14.47 24.57
N GLY A 416 -10.88 15.38 25.33
CA GLY A 416 -10.76 16.82 25.13
C GLY A 416 -9.34 17.37 25.31
N SER A 417 -8.39 16.59 25.84
CA SER A 417 -6.96 16.96 25.90
C SER A 417 -6.23 16.78 24.56
N TRP A 418 -6.83 16.10 23.58
CA TRP A 418 -6.20 15.78 22.29
C TRP A 418 -6.27 16.95 21.29
N SER A 419 -6.03 18.18 21.76
CA SER A 419 -6.25 19.44 21.01
C SER A 419 -5.33 19.67 19.79
N ASN A 420 -4.39 18.75 19.54
CA ASN A 420 -3.58 18.70 18.32
C ASN A 420 -4.08 17.70 17.27
N MET A 421 -5.12 16.92 17.56
CA MET A 421 -5.68 15.94 16.63
C MET A 421 -6.28 16.62 15.39
N THR A 422 -5.92 16.10 14.22
CA THR A 422 -6.38 16.53 12.88
C THR A 422 -7.15 15.42 12.16
N GLU A 423 -6.80 14.16 12.43
CA GLU A 423 -7.42 12.96 11.85
C GLU A 423 -7.64 11.92 12.94
N LEU A 424 -8.90 11.54 13.18
CA LEU A 424 -9.30 10.55 14.16
C LEU A 424 -10.15 9.48 13.49
N ASN A 425 -9.57 8.28 13.31
CA ASN A 425 -10.27 7.13 12.75
C ASN A 425 -10.58 6.11 13.84
N LEU A 426 -11.89 5.88 14.04
CA LEU A 426 -12.50 5.01 15.04
C LEU A 426 -13.50 4.04 14.38
N GLY A 427 -13.42 3.85 13.06
CA GLY A 427 -14.37 3.01 12.31
C GLY A 427 -14.31 1.54 12.72
N THR A 428 -15.36 0.75 12.46
CA THR A 428 -15.42 -0.70 12.76
C THR A 428 -15.07 -0.99 14.23
N ASN A 429 -15.91 -0.48 15.13
CA ASN A 429 -15.74 -0.58 16.59
C ASN A 429 -17.10 -0.79 17.29
N GLN A 430 -17.14 -0.71 18.62
CA GLN A 430 -18.33 -0.97 19.44
C GLN A 430 -18.80 0.30 20.19
N LEU A 431 -18.47 1.49 19.68
CA LEU A 431 -18.74 2.76 20.36
C LEU A 431 -20.24 3.03 20.42
N THR A 432 -20.77 3.19 21.64
CA THR A 432 -22.20 3.46 21.89
C THR A 432 -22.54 4.96 21.99
N ARG A 433 -21.53 5.82 22.13
CA ARG A 433 -21.64 7.28 22.20
C ARG A 433 -20.30 7.95 21.88
N VAL A 434 -20.37 9.20 21.43
CA VAL A 434 -19.26 10.16 21.47
C VAL A 434 -19.50 11.09 22.69
N PRO A 435 -18.49 11.42 23.51
CA PRO A 435 -18.64 12.33 24.65
C PRO A 435 -18.68 13.81 24.22
N GLU A 436 -19.26 14.68 25.04
CA GLU A 436 -19.35 16.12 24.74
C GLU A 436 -17.98 16.82 24.64
N ASP A 437 -16.96 16.27 25.31
CA ASP A 437 -15.58 16.81 25.28
C ASP A 437 -14.90 16.71 23.91
N ILE A 438 -15.55 16.08 22.92
CA ILE A 438 -15.10 16.07 21.52
C ILE A 438 -14.92 17.49 20.95
N GLN A 439 -15.68 18.48 21.44
CA GLN A 439 -15.60 19.87 21.01
C GLN A 439 -14.22 20.53 21.16
N ASN A 440 -13.38 20.03 22.07
CA ASN A 440 -12.07 20.60 22.33
C ASN A 440 -11.02 20.21 21.28
N LEU A 441 -11.37 19.31 20.33
CA LEU A 441 -10.53 18.94 19.19
C LEU A 441 -10.69 19.98 18.06
N GLU A 442 -10.44 21.26 18.37
CA GLU A 442 -10.63 22.41 17.45
C GLU A 442 -9.84 22.32 16.12
N LYS A 443 -8.88 21.40 16.04
CA LYS A 443 -8.04 21.16 14.86
C LYS A 443 -8.48 19.97 14.00
N LEU A 444 -9.54 19.26 14.39
CA LEU A 444 -10.00 18.05 13.71
C LEU A 444 -10.60 18.37 12.34
N GLU A 445 -9.99 17.81 11.29
CA GLU A 445 -10.42 17.95 9.89
C GLU A 445 -11.11 16.67 9.39
N VAL A 446 -10.74 15.50 9.93
CA VAL A 446 -11.30 14.20 9.55
C VAL A 446 -11.71 13.41 10.80
N LEU A 447 -12.99 13.01 10.85
CA LEU A 447 -13.54 12.15 11.89
C LEU A 447 -14.29 10.98 11.24
N ILE A 448 -13.77 9.76 11.46
CA ILE A 448 -14.35 8.52 10.94
C ILE A 448 -14.87 7.70 12.12
N LEU A 449 -16.17 7.46 12.14
CA LEU A 449 -16.94 6.77 13.18
C LEU A 449 -17.86 5.67 12.57
N SER A 450 -17.63 5.31 11.31
CA SER A 450 -18.41 4.30 10.58
C SER A 450 -18.36 2.91 11.22
N ASN A 451 -19.35 2.06 10.94
CA ASN A 451 -19.51 0.70 11.50
C ASN A 451 -19.33 0.69 13.03
N ASN A 452 -20.32 1.27 13.74
CA ASN A 452 -20.33 1.42 15.19
C ASN A 452 -21.76 1.30 15.76
N LEU A 453 -21.94 1.57 17.05
CA LEU A 453 -23.20 1.40 17.78
C LEU A 453 -23.81 2.75 18.23
N LEU A 454 -23.47 3.85 17.55
CA LEU A 454 -23.92 5.20 17.91
C LEU A 454 -25.42 5.37 17.65
N LYS A 455 -26.18 5.73 18.69
CA LYS A 455 -27.62 6.08 18.58
C LYS A 455 -27.90 7.56 18.28
N ARG A 456 -26.95 8.42 18.64
CA ARG A 456 -27.02 9.88 18.52
C ARG A 456 -25.63 10.48 18.66
N LEU A 457 -25.46 11.69 18.13
CA LEU A 457 -24.27 12.51 18.34
C LEU A 457 -24.49 13.52 19.47
N PRO A 458 -23.42 13.94 20.19
CA PRO A 458 -23.48 15.08 21.09
C PRO A 458 -23.72 16.38 20.29
N PRO A 459 -24.55 17.33 20.76
CA PRO A 459 -24.72 18.64 20.12
C PRO A 459 -23.40 19.41 19.95
N SER A 460 -22.47 19.21 20.89
CA SER A 460 -21.12 19.80 20.86
C SER A 460 -20.26 19.37 19.66
N ILE A 461 -20.67 18.36 18.88
CA ILE A 461 -20.03 18.03 17.59
C ILE A 461 -19.94 19.24 16.66
N GLY A 462 -20.93 20.14 16.68
CA GLY A 462 -20.97 21.36 15.88
C GLY A 462 -19.84 22.34 16.18
N ASN A 463 -19.10 22.18 17.29
CA ASN A 463 -17.95 23.03 17.63
C ASN A 463 -16.66 22.67 16.88
N LEU A 464 -16.62 21.55 16.16
CA LEU A 464 -15.50 21.15 15.30
C LEU A 464 -15.43 22.00 14.02
N LYS A 465 -15.14 23.31 14.15
CA LYS A 465 -15.28 24.28 13.04
C LYS A 465 -14.38 24.02 11.83
N LYS A 466 -13.37 23.15 11.94
CA LYS A 466 -12.48 22.73 10.86
C LYS A 466 -12.84 21.39 10.22
N LEU A 467 -13.90 20.71 10.68
CA LEU A 467 -14.20 19.36 10.23
C LEU A 467 -14.65 19.40 8.75
N ARG A 468 -13.86 18.73 7.89
CA ARG A 468 -14.08 18.62 6.44
C ARG A 468 -14.71 17.30 6.06
N VAL A 469 -14.38 16.22 6.76
CA VAL A 469 -14.94 14.88 6.55
C VAL A 469 -15.52 14.35 7.86
N LEU A 470 -16.80 14.00 7.82
CA LEU A 470 -17.51 13.29 8.88
C LEU A 470 -18.16 12.03 8.31
N ASP A 471 -17.65 10.88 8.73
CA ASP A 471 -18.16 9.57 8.34
C ASP A 471 -18.80 8.86 9.53
N LEU A 472 -20.07 8.48 9.36
CA LEU A 472 -20.98 7.87 10.32
C LEU A 472 -21.76 6.70 9.71
N GLU A 473 -21.29 6.16 8.58
CA GLU A 473 -21.86 4.99 7.90
C GLU A 473 -22.06 3.79 8.84
N GLU A 474 -23.00 2.89 8.55
CA GLU A 474 -23.27 1.67 9.34
C GLU A 474 -23.38 1.92 10.87
N ASN A 475 -24.28 2.82 11.27
CA ASN A 475 -24.54 3.13 12.68
C ASN A 475 -26.02 2.95 13.02
N LYS A 476 -26.46 3.48 14.18
CA LYS A 476 -27.83 3.35 14.69
C LYS A 476 -28.45 4.71 14.98
N LEU A 477 -28.02 5.75 14.24
CA LEU A 477 -28.42 7.14 14.47
C LEU A 477 -29.91 7.30 14.19
N GLU A 478 -30.66 7.66 15.22
CA GLU A 478 -32.11 7.92 15.15
C GLU A 478 -32.39 9.35 14.60
N SER A 479 -31.44 10.27 14.80
CA SER A 479 -31.47 11.65 14.32
C SER A 479 -30.07 12.28 14.32
N LEU A 480 -29.87 13.34 13.52
CA LEU A 480 -28.70 14.24 13.59
C LEU A 480 -29.05 15.51 14.42
N PRO A 481 -28.11 16.05 15.21
CA PRO A 481 -28.31 17.31 15.94
C PRO A 481 -28.43 18.51 14.96
N GLN A 482 -29.13 19.57 15.36
CA GLN A 482 -29.22 20.80 14.53
C GLN A 482 -27.86 21.50 14.45
N GLU A 483 -27.02 21.31 15.46
CA GLU A 483 -25.66 21.80 15.57
C GLU A 483 -24.74 21.26 14.47
N ILE A 484 -25.15 20.22 13.73
CA ILE A 484 -24.43 19.74 12.54
C ILE A 484 -24.20 20.88 11.53
N GLY A 485 -25.17 21.79 11.36
CA GLY A 485 -25.07 22.94 10.45
C GLY A 485 -24.00 23.96 10.82
N GLN A 486 -23.38 23.85 12.00
CA GLN A 486 -22.28 24.71 12.43
C GLN A 486 -20.91 24.25 11.88
N LEU A 487 -20.83 23.08 11.22
CA LEU A 487 -19.62 22.54 10.60
C LEU A 487 -19.34 23.23 9.25
N GLN A 488 -19.01 24.52 9.29
CA GLN A 488 -18.92 25.37 8.10
C GLN A 488 -17.84 24.97 7.08
N GLU A 489 -16.86 24.15 7.47
CA GLU A 489 -15.82 23.59 6.57
C GLU A 489 -16.15 22.20 6.02
N LEU A 490 -17.33 21.63 6.31
CA LEU A 490 -17.67 20.24 5.97
C LEU A 490 -17.91 20.07 4.47
N THR A 491 -17.04 19.30 3.80
CA THR A 491 -17.16 18.96 2.39
C THR A 491 -17.76 17.57 2.15
N ARG A 492 -17.57 16.62 3.06
CA ARG A 492 -18.13 15.27 2.98
C ARG A 492 -18.85 14.87 4.26
N LEU A 493 -20.14 14.56 4.14
CA LEU A 493 -20.95 13.94 5.19
C LEU A 493 -21.46 12.57 4.71
N VAL A 494 -21.17 11.52 5.48
CA VAL A 494 -21.69 10.16 5.24
C VAL A 494 -22.49 9.72 6.47
N VAL A 495 -23.78 9.43 6.27
CA VAL A 495 -24.73 8.91 7.26
C VAL A 495 -25.55 7.74 6.67
N GLN A 496 -24.99 7.07 5.66
CA GLN A 496 -25.51 5.86 5.01
C GLN A 496 -25.79 4.74 6.05
N SER A 497 -26.74 3.85 5.78
CA SER A 497 -27.00 2.64 6.58
C SER A 497 -27.22 2.94 8.08
N ASN A 498 -28.24 3.76 8.35
CA ASN A 498 -28.58 4.28 9.68
C ASN A 498 -30.11 4.21 9.93
N GLN A 499 -30.64 4.92 10.94
CA GLN A 499 -32.05 4.87 11.34
C GLN A 499 -32.73 6.26 11.26
N LEU A 500 -32.18 7.18 10.46
CA LEU A 500 -32.64 8.55 10.35
C LEU A 500 -34.02 8.61 9.69
N THR A 501 -34.94 9.35 10.30
CA THR A 501 -36.32 9.56 9.78
C THR A 501 -36.48 10.88 9.01
N SER A 502 -35.54 11.80 9.20
CA SER A 502 -35.42 13.10 8.52
C SER A 502 -33.99 13.64 8.68
N LEU A 503 -33.59 14.57 7.81
CA LEU A 503 -32.39 15.39 7.98
C LEU A 503 -32.75 16.74 8.64
N PRO A 504 -31.90 17.29 9.52
CA PRO A 504 -32.17 18.58 10.16
C PRO A 504 -32.12 19.72 9.13
N ARG A 505 -32.99 20.72 9.27
CA ARG A 505 -33.01 21.92 8.41
C ARG A 505 -31.66 22.65 8.37
N ALA A 506 -30.93 22.61 9.47
CA ALA A 506 -29.58 23.15 9.58
C ALA A 506 -28.56 22.51 8.60
N ILE A 507 -28.89 21.41 7.91
CA ILE A 507 -28.06 20.85 6.83
C ILE A 507 -27.76 21.92 5.76
N GLY A 508 -28.72 22.79 5.43
CA GLY A 508 -28.54 23.86 4.43
C GLY A 508 -27.50 24.93 4.80
N CYS A 509 -27.07 24.98 6.07
CA CYS A 509 -25.98 25.84 6.50
C CYS A 509 -24.59 25.34 6.05
N LEU A 510 -24.48 24.08 5.59
CA LEU A 510 -23.22 23.46 5.16
C LEU A 510 -22.81 23.93 3.75
N SER A 511 -22.54 25.22 3.61
CA SER A 511 -22.27 25.88 2.31
C SER A 511 -21.13 25.26 1.48
N LYS A 512 -20.21 24.52 2.11
CA LYS A 512 -19.08 23.81 1.46
C LYS A 512 -19.33 22.32 1.16
N LEU A 513 -20.54 21.79 1.40
CA LEU A 513 -20.81 20.36 1.26
C LEU A 513 -20.83 19.93 -0.22
N GLU A 514 -19.85 19.13 -0.62
CA GLU A 514 -19.67 18.55 -1.96
C GLU A 514 -20.36 17.17 -2.07
N TYR A 515 -20.35 16.39 -0.98
CA TYR A 515 -20.89 15.03 -0.91
C TYR A 515 -21.80 14.83 0.31
N LEU A 516 -23.02 14.34 0.05
CA LEU A 516 -23.96 13.86 1.07
C LEU A 516 -24.39 12.42 0.76
N GLY A 517 -24.00 11.48 1.62
CA GLY A 517 -24.51 10.10 1.63
C GLY A 517 -25.52 9.90 2.76
N ALA A 518 -26.78 9.63 2.42
CA ALA A 518 -27.89 9.43 3.36
C ALA A 518 -28.90 8.38 2.84
N GLY A 519 -28.45 7.43 2.03
CA GLY A 519 -29.20 6.24 1.64
C GLY A 519 -29.28 5.20 2.76
N GLU A 520 -30.03 4.13 2.55
CA GLU A 520 -30.25 3.04 3.52
C GLU A 520 -30.66 3.57 4.91
N ASN A 521 -31.70 4.41 4.91
CA ASN A 521 -32.26 5.05 6.10
C ASN A 521 -33.80 4.99 6.02
N ASN A 522 -34.49 5.61 6.98
CA ASN A 522 -35.94 5.68 7.02
C ASN A 522 -36.44 7.09 6.66
N LEU A 523 -35.75 7.81 5.76
CA LEU A 523 -36.05 9.21 5.48
C LEU A 523 -37.43 9.36 4.83
N THR A 524 -38.34 9.99 5.57
CA THR A 524 -39.70 10.31 5.10
C THR A 524 -39.72 11.48 4.12
N SER A 525 -38.75 12.39 4.24
CA SER A 525 -38.62 13.63 3.48
C SER A 525 -37.21 14.22 3.61
N LEU A 526 -36.83 15.06 2.64
CA LEU A 526 -35.65 15.94 2.75
C LEU A 526 -36.10 17.37 3.10
N PRO A 527 -35.32 18.14 3.88
CA PRO A 527 -35.59 19.54 4.14
C PRO A 527 -35.47 20.39 2.86
N ALA A 528 -36.31 21.42 2.73
CA ALA A 528 -36.24 22.38 1.62
C ALA A 528 -34.88 23.12 1.59
N GLU A 529 -34.29 23.29 2.77
CA GLU A 529 -32.95 23.83 3.00
C GLU A 529 -31.82 23.01 2.32
N ILE A 530 -32.09 21.82 1.75
CA ILE A 530 -31.13 21.13 0.87
C ILE A 530 -30.75 22.01 -0.34
N GLY A 531 -31.66 22.87 -0.81
CA GLY A 531 -31.44 23.74 -1.97
C GLY A 531 -30.43 24.87 -1.78
N THR A 532 -29.97 25.14 -0.55
CA THR A 532 -28.90 26.12 -0.29
C THR A 532 -27.50 25.50 -0.36
N LEU A 533 -27.39 24.21 -0.66
CA LEU A 533 -26.13 23.52 -0.87
C LEU A 533 -25.63 23.72 -2.32
N GLU A 534 -25.16 24.94 -2.60
CA GLU A 534 -24.73 25.34 -3.95
C GLU A 534 -23.56 24.49 -4.48
N ASN A 535 -22.68 24.01 -3.60
CA ASN A 535 -21.50 23.20 -3.94
C ASN A 535 -21.76 21.68 -3.99
N LEU A 536 -23.00 21.21 -3.77
CA LEU A 536 -23.30 19.78 -3.69
C LEU A 536 -23.19 19.10 -5.07
N GLU A 537 -22.15 18.30 -5.26
CA GLU A 537 -21.90 17.52 -6.47
C GLU A 537 -22.56 16.13 -6.43
N SER A 538 -22.67 15.53 -5.24
CA SER A 538 -23.07 14.13 -5.03
C SER A 538 -24.10 13.97 -3.90
N LEU A 539 -25.28 13.45 -4.24
CA LEU A 539 -26.37 13.17 -3.30
C LEU A 539 -26.86 11.71 -3.39
N TYR A 540 -26.51 10.88 -2.41
CA TYR A 540 -27.00 9.50 -2.33
C TYR A 540 -28.12 9.42 -1.30
N ILE A 541 -29.32 9.06 -1.75
CA ILE A 541 -30.53 8.92 -0.91
C ILE A 541 -31.31 7.63 -1.22
N ASN A 542 -30.67 6.66 -1.89
CA ASN A 542 -31.25 5.36 -2.23
C ASN A 542 -31.72 4.56 -1.00
N ASP A 543 -32.59 3.58 -1.19
CA ASP A 543 -33.07 2.64 -0.18
C ASP A 543 -33.78 3.29 1.03
N ASN A 544 -34.26 4.53 0.87
CA ASN A 544 -35.18 5.18 1.80
C ASN A 544 -36.63 4.80 1.46
N GLN A 545 -37.13 3.72 2.07
CA GLN A 545 -38.40 3.10 1.71
C GLN A 545 -39.64 3.97 2.00
N ASP A 546 -39.54 4.93 2.92
CA ASP A 546 -40.61 5.90 3.25
C ASP A 546 -40.50 7.22 2.46
N LEU A 547 -39.54 7.36 1.53
CA LEU A 547 -39.28 8.63 0.82
C LEU A 547 -40.25 8.85 -0.34
N HIS A 548 -41.42 9.42 -0.02
CA HIS A 548 -42.50 9.65 -1.00
C HIS A 548 -42.35 10.93 -1.85
N SER A 549 -41.46 11.85 -1.48
CA SER A 549 -41.35 13.19 -2.09
C SER A 549 -39.96 13.81 -1.96
N LEU A 550 -39.59 14.65 -2.94
CA LEU A 550 -38.39 15.49 -2.93
C LEU A 550 -38.78 16.98 -2.95
N PRO A 551 -38.04 17.87 -2.26
CA PRO A 551 -38.29 19.31 -2.28
C PRO A 551 -37.99 19.91 -3.67
N TYR A 552 -38.76 20.92 -4.08
CA TYR A 552 -38.53 21.64 -5.35
C TYR A 552 -37.23 22.44 -5.32
N GLU A 553 -36.81 22.84 -4.13
CA GLU A 553 -35.58 23.56 -3.83
C GLU A 553 -34.32 22.77 -4.22
N LEU A 554 -34.39 21.45 -4.35
CA LEU A 554 -33.28 20.61 -4.85
C LEU A 554 -32.83 21.02 -6.28
N VAL A 555 -33.69 21.69 -7.04
CA VAL A 555 -33.37 22.25 -8.38
C VAL A 555 -32.33 23.37 -8.31
N LEU A 556 -32.12 23.97 -7.13
CA LEU A 556 -31.17 25.06 -6.86
C LEU A 556 -29.73 24.55 -6.66
N CYS A 557 -29.52 23.26 -6.39
CA CYS A 557 -28.20 22.62 -6.31
C CYS A 557 -27.56 22.56 -7.71
N SER A 558 -27.02 23.69 -8.17
CA SER A 558 -26.60 23.90 -9.56
C SER A 558 -25.40 23.05 -10.00
N ASN A 559 -24.57 22.62 -9.04
CA ASN A 559 -23.41 21.75 -9.27
C ASN A 559 -23.72 20.24 -9.13
N LEU A 560 -24.98 19.84 -8.89
CA LEU A 560 -25.36 18.44 -8.64
C LEU A 560 -25.17 17.58 -9.91
N GLN A 561 -24.14 16.74 -9.89
CA GLN A 561 -23.74 15.85 -10.99
C GLN A 561 -24.25 14.42 -10.78
N ILE A 562 -24.15 13.92 -9.55
CA ILE A 562 -24.50 12.54 -9.18
C ILE A 562 -25.64 12.58 -8.17
N MET A 563 -26.71 11.83 -8.44
CA MET A 563 -27.80 11.63 -7.51
C MET A 563 -28.24 10.16 -7.55
N SER A 564 -28.34 9.50 -6.40
CA SER A 564 -28.88 8.13 -6.29
C SER A 564 -30.23 8.14 -5.59
N ILE A 565 -31.25 7.58 -6.26
CA ILE A 565 -32.66 7.54 -5.81
C ILE A 565 -33.27 6.14 -5.92
N GLU A 566 -32.43 5.12 -6.08
CA GLU A 566 -32.86 3.73 -6.25
C GLU A 566 -33.63 3.24 -5.01
N ASN A 567 -34.63 2.39 -5.21
CA ASN A 567 -35.51 1.84 -4.16
C ASN A 567 -36.29 2.86 -3.30
N CYS A 568 -36.32 4.15 -3.66
CA CYS A 568 -37.22 5.14 -3.06
C CYS A 568 -38.58 5.18 -3.80
N PRO A 569 -39.73 5.17 -3.10
CA PRO A 569 -41.03 5.06 -3.76
C PRO A 569 -41.44 6.31 -4.54
N LEU A 570 -40.99 7.50 -4.11
CA LEU A 570 -41.16 8.80 -4.79
C LEU A 570 -42.56 9.07 -5.38
N SER A 571 -43.61 8.59 -4.71
CA SER A 571 -44.95 8.44 -5.27
C SER A 571 -45.69 9.75 -5.60
N GLN A 572 -45.12 10.91 -5.28
CA GLN A 572 -45.60 12.22 -5.76
C GLN A 572 -45.05 12.60 -7.15
N ILE A 573 -44.11 11.82 -7.69
CA ILE A 573 -43.52 11.98 -9.02
C ILE A 573 -44.04 10.85 -9.92
N PRO A 574 -44.44 11.12 -11.18
CA PRO A 574 -44.91 10.08 -12.10
C PRO A 574 -43.88 8.93 -12.24
N PRO A 575 -44.27 7.66 -12.07
CA PRO A 575 -43.33 6.53 -12.11
C PRO A 575 -42.53 6.44 -13.41
N GLU A 576 -43.11 6.86 -14.54
CA GLU A 576 -42.42 6.96 -15.83
C GLU A 576 -41.22 7.92 -15.79
N ILE A 577 -41.26 8.95 -14.96
CA ILE A 577 -40.19 9.93 -14.80
C ILE A 577 -39.10 9.39 -13.86
N VAL A 578 -39.49 8.79 -12.73
CA VAL A 578 -38.56 8.13 -11.80
C VAL A 578 -37.78 7.01 -12.50
N ALA A 579 -38.46 6.17 -13.29
CA ALA A 579 -37.85 5.11 -14.09
C ALA A 579 -36.97 5.62 -15.25
N LYS A 580 -37.01 6.91 -15.59
CA LYS A 580 -36.07 7.56 -16.53
C LYS A 580 -34.79 8.08 -15.85
N GLY A 581 -34.69 7.96 -14.52
CA GLY A 581 -33.51 8.29 -13.73
C GLY A 581 -33.46 9.73 -13.20
N PRO A 582 -32.46 10.05 -12.36
CA PRO A 582 -32.41 11.26 -11.56
C PRO A 582 -32.47 12.57 -12.37
N SER A 583 -31.83 12.61 -13.54
CA SER A 583 -31.81 13.81 -14.39
C SER A 583 -33.20 14.25 -14.84
N LEU A 584 -34.12 13.30 -15.11
CA LEU A 584 -35.50 13.64 -15.48
C LEU A 584 -36.36 13.96 -14.26
N VAL A 585 -36.04 13.39 -13.09
CA VAL A 585 -36.64 13.79 -11.80
C VAL A 585 -36.32 15.25 -11.48
N ILE A 586 -35.05 15.68 -11.60
CA ILE A 586 -34.66 17.09 -11.45
C ILE A 586 -35.34 17.98 -12.49
N GLN A 587 -35.47 17.53 -13.75
CA GLN A 587 -36.20 18.28 -14.77
C GLN A 587 -37.71 18.42 -14.45
N TYR A 588 -38.34 17.39 -13.91
CA TYR A 588 -39.74 17.44 -13.48
C TYR A 588 -39.94 18.40 -12.31
N LEU A 589 -39.08 18.32 -11.28
CA LEU A 589 -39.08 19.28 -10.17
C LEU A 589 -38.90 20.72 -10.66
N ARG A 590 -38.04 20.95 -11.67
CA ARG A 590 -37.84 22.27 -12.29
C ARG A 590 -39.09 22.79 -13.00
N ILE A 591 -39.91 21.93 -13.60
CA ILE A 591 -41.16 22.32 -14.29
C ILE A 591 -42.29 22.60 -13.28
N GLN A 592 -42.37 21.83 -12.19
CA GLN A 592 -43.39 22.01 -11.14
C GLN A 592 -43.01 23.09 -10.11
N SER A 593 -41.74 23.49 -10.06
CA SER A 593 -41.22 24.48 -9.12
C SER A 593 -41.89 25.86 -9.33
N PRO A 594 -42.43 26.49 -8.26
CA PRO A 594 -42.94 27.87 -8.35
C PRO A 594 -41.84 28.89 -8.64
N PHE A 595 -40.57 28.53 -8.42
CA PHE A 595 -39.40 29.38 -8.67
C PHE A 595 -38.99 29.45 -10.16
N CYS A 596 -39.66 28.70 -11.04
CA CYS A 596 -39.37 28.65 -12.48
C CYS A 596 -40.53 29.18 -13.37
N GLN A 597 -41.44 29.99 -12.80
CA GLN A 597 -42.55 30.63 -13.52
C GLN A 597 -42.40 32.16 -13.66
N LEU A 598 -41.16 32.66 -13.60
CA LEU A 598 -40.76 34.07 -13.77
C LEU A 598 -39.59 34.19 -14.76
#